data_AF-A0A919YP53-F1
#
_entry.id   AF-A0A919YP53-F1
#
_cell.length_a   1.000
_cell.length_b   1.000
_cell.length_c   1.000
_cell.angle_alpha   90.00
_cell.angle_beta   90.00
_cell.angle_gamma   90.00
#
_symmetry.space_group_name_H-M   'P 1'
#
loop_
_entity.id
_entity.type
_entity.pdbx_description
1 polymer ?
#
loop_
_entity_poly.entity_id
_entity_poly.type
_entity_poly.pdbx_seq_one_letter_code
_entity_poly.pdbx_strand_id
1 'polypeptide(L)'
;MLQFLFPDDVHKPDENFVEVDQLLQRYAAAAAKKRKESDAVNQIWSRFEIWSNGLRASIHELYSSHYAAGKFKQNITSRSLTDMDEQQRLDYARYVYFDKNGFIRVFSLLDKLGTFLNELLELRTERIKPHFSYFTVLRQMRERGLHPELTKPLNELKESCKESTHRLRRRRNTEIHYMNSEMQDDLVQQTRMYGQEIMLENLDQQMDDLTAGLHMTTQSIRLTFRYAERLLHRN
;
A
#
# COMPACT_ATOMS: atom_id res chain seq x y z
N MET A 1 -8.41 -8.26 10.25
CA MET A 1 -7.83 -7.61 11.47
C MET A 1 -8.76 -6.54 12.04
N LEU A 2 -9.38 -5.66 11.24
CA LEU A 2 -10.32 -4.63 11.74
C LEU A 2 -11.81 -4.98 11.65
N GLN A 3 -12.17 -6.22 11.31
CA GLN A 3 -13.58 -6.65 11.21
C GLN A 3 -14.35 -6.50 12.53
N PHE A 4 -13.66 -6.52 13.68
CA PHE A 4 -14.30 -6.25 14.98
C PHE A 4 -14.87 -4.83 15.12
N LEU A 5 -14.41 -3.86 14.29
CA LEU A 5 -14.97 -2.51 14.27
C LEU A 5 -16.37 -2.46 13.62
N PHE A 6 -16.71 -3.47 12.83
CA PHE A 6 -17.96 -3.56 12.08
C PHE A 6 -18.56 -4.97 12.22
N PRO A 7 -18.95 -5.38 13.44
CA PRO A 7 -19.35 -6.76 13.73
C PRO A 7 -20.61 -7.20 12.98
N ASP A 8 -21.50 -6.27 12.66
CA ASP A 8 -22.73 -6.51 11.91
C ASP A 8 -22.52 -6.53 10.39
N ASP A 9 -21.30 -6.24 9.93
CA ASP A 9 -20.96 -6.20 8.51
C ASP A 9 -20.09 -7.40 8.12
N VAL A 10 -20.72 -8.39 7.49
CA VAL A 10 -20.03 -9.54 6.90
C VAL A 10 -19.37 -9.09 5.60
N HIS A 11 -18.28 -8.32 5.72
CA HIS A 11 -17.50 -7.89 4.57
C HIS A 11 -16.81 -9.09 3.94
N LYS A 12 -17.27 -9.48 2.75
CA LYS A 12 -16.61 -10.48 1.92
C LYS A 12 -15.44 -9.81 1.18
N PRO A 13 -14.21 -10.30 1.35
CA PRO A 13 -13.08 -9.76 0.60
C PRO A 13 -13.32 -9.89 -0.91
N ASP A 14 -12.89 -8.89 -1.67
CA ASP A 14 -12.99 -8.97 -3.13
C ASP A 14 -12.14 -10.14 -3.69
N GLU A 15 -12.51 -10.64 -4.87
CA GLU A 15 -11.86 -11.81 -5.48
C GLU A 15 -10.36 -11.59 -5.74
N ASN A 16 -9.94 -10.36 -6.07
CA ASN A 16 -8.53 -10.04 -6.28
C ASN A 16 -7.74 -10.13 -4.98
N PHE A 17 -8.31 -9.65 -3.87
CA PHE A 17 -7.70 -9.74 -2.55
C PHE A 17 -7.56 -11.20 -2.11
N VAL A 18 -8.61 -12.00 -2.28
CA VAL A 18 -8.56 -13.45 -1.98
C VAL A 18 -7.47 -14.14 -2.79
N GLU A 19 -7.37 -13.83 -4.08
CA GLU A 19 -6.33 -14.40 -4.93
C GLU A 19 -4.92 -14.02 -4.46
N VAL A 20 -4.70 -12.74 -4.12
CA VAL A 20 -3.42 -12.25 -3.61
C VAL A 20 -3.04 -12.90 -2.29
N ASP A 21 -4.00 -13.05 -1.36
CA ASP A 21 -3.75 -13.73 -0.08
C ASP A 21 -3.28 -15.17 -0.29
N GLN A 22 -3.95 -15.89 -1.18
CA GLN A 22 -3.61 -17.26 -1.53
C GLN A 22 -2.25 -17.36 -2.22
N LEU A 23 -1.94 -16.48 -3.17
CA LEU A 23 -0.64 -16.43 -3.85
C LEU A 23 0.51 -16.24 -2.85
N LEU A 24 0.37 -15.29 -1.94
CA LEU A 24 1.36 -15.02 -0.89
C LEU A 24 1.53 -16.22 0.04
N GLN A 25 0.42 -16.82 0.49
CA GLN A 25 0.43 -17.98 1.36
C GLN A 25 1.09 -19.20 0.69
N ARG A 26 0.74 -19.50 -0.56
CA ARG A 26 1.33 -20.62 -1.32
C ARG A 26 2.82 -20.42 -1.53
N TYR A 27 3.24 -19.22 -1.93
CA TYR A 27 4.65 -18.93 -2.14
C TYR A 27 5.46 -19.01 -0.84
N ALA A 28 4.92 -18.49 0.27
CA ALA A 28 5.55 -18.62 1.59
C ALA A 28 5.72 -20.10 1.98
N ALA A 29 4.70 -20.94 1.77
CA ALA A 29 4.77 -22.38 2.04
C ALA A 29 5.79 -23.10 1.14
N ALA A 30 5.87 -22.72 -0.14
CA ALA A 30 6.86 -23.27 -1.07
C ALA A 30 8.30 -22.88 -0.66
N ALA A 31 8.51 -21.62 -0.28
CA ALA A 31 9.79 -21.15 0.24
C ALA A 31 10.17 -21.89 1.55
N ALA A 32 9.22 -22.07 2.47
CA ALA A 32 9.43 -22.83 3.71
C ALA A 32 9.80 -24.30 3.44
N LYS A 33 9.25 -24.91 2.38
CA LYS A 33 9.63 -26.27 1.95
C LYS A 33 11.05 -26.29 1.42
N LYS A 34 11.39 -25.41 0.47
CA LYS A 34 12.73 -25.29 -0.12
C LYS A 34 13.81 -25.02 0.94
N ARG A 35 13.48 -24.23 1.96
CA ARG A 35 14.36 -23.96 3.12
C ARG A 35 14.82 -25.23 3.83
N LYS A 36 13.99 -26.27 3.90
CA LYS A 36 14.29 -27.54 4.59
C LYS A 36 15.13 -28.50 3.76
N GLU A 37 15.39 -28.21 2.49
CA GLU A 37 16.07 -29.11 1.55
C GLU A 37 17.62 -28.95 1.55
N SER A 38 18.19 -27.83 2.04
CA SER A 38 19.65 -27.64 2.13
C SER A 38 20.08 -26.46 3.03
N ASP A 39 21.15 -26.63 3.83
CA ASP A 39 21.67 -25.62 4.78
C ASP A 39 22.25 -24.35 4.13
N ALA A 40 22.92 -24.45 2.96
CA ALA A 40 23.48 -23.27 2.28
C ALA A 40 22.41 -22.44 1.54
N VAL A 41 21.33 -23.10 1.09
CA VAL A 41 20.20 -22.46 0.40
C VAL A 41 19.14 -21.94 1.41
N ASN A 42 19.31 -22.29 2.69
CA ASN A 42 18.39 -21.98 3.78
C ASN A 42 18.15 -20.47 3.96
N GLN A 43 19.20 -19.63 3.84
CA GLN A 43 19.09 -18.20 4.11
C GLN A 43 18.26 -17.44 3.05
N ILE A 44 18.40 -17.77 1.76
CA ILE A 44 17.64 -17.13 0.68
C ILE A 44 16.16 -17.48 0.81
N TRP A 45 15.84 -18.78 0.99
CA TRP A 45 14.46 -19.22 1.14
C TRP A 45 13.83 -18.74 2.45
N SER A 46 14.60 -18.60 3.53
CA SER A 46 14.15 -17.94 4.77
C SER A 46 13.71 -16.50 4.52
N ARG A 47 14.50 -15.72 3.76
CA ARG A 47 14.11 -14.34 3.41
C ARG A 47 12.81 -14.32 2.62
N PHE A 48 12.68 -15.17 1.61
CA PHE A 48 11.46 -15.23 0.81
C PHE A 48 10.22 -15.67 1.59
N GLU A 49 10.35 -16.62 2.51
CA GLU A 49 9.27 -17.00 3.45
C GLU A 49 8.85 -15.80 4.32
N ILE A 50 9.82 -15.16 4.98
CA ILE A 50 9.58 -14.02 5.88
C ILE A 50 8.95 -12.84 5.12
N TRP A 51 9.51 -12.48 3.97
CA TRP A 51 9.02 -11.35 3.17
C TRP A 51 7.62 -11.61 2.62
N SER A 52 7.31 -12.83 2.19
CA SER A 52 5.97 -13.18 1.70
C SER A 52 4.93 -13.09 2.82
N ASN A 53 5.25 -13.58 4.02
CA ASN A 53 4.39 -13.41 5.20
C ASN A 53 4.25 -11.95 5.60
N GLY A 54 5.32 -11.16 5.54
CA GLY A 54 5.29 -9.73 5.83
C GLY A 54 4.45 -8.93 4.82
N LEU A 55 4.54 -9.25 3.53
CA LEU A 55 3.69 -8.70 2.47
C LEU A 55 2.22 -9.08 2.70
N ARG A 56 1.95 -10.32 3.11
CA ARG A 56 0.61 -10.80 3.46
C ARG A 56 0.01 -10.03 4.63
N ALA A 57 0.74 -9.87 5.72
CA ALA A 57 0.26 -9.05 6.84
C ALA A 57 -0.01 -7.60 6.39
N SER A 58 0.90 -7.02 5.60
CA SER A 58 0.79 -5.64 5.13
C SER A 58 -0.43 -5.40 4.22
N ILE A 59 -0.76 -6.35 3.32
CA ILE A 59 -1.93 -6.19 2.43
C ILE A 59 -3.24 -6.29 3.21
N HIS A 60 -3.30 -7.14 4.25
CA HIS A 60 -4.46 -7.20 5.15
C HIS A 60 -4.66 -5.89 5.91
N GLU A 61 -3.59 -5.26 6.38
CA GLU A 61 -3.65 -3.95 7.05
C GLU A 61 -4.12 -2.83 6.11
N LEU A 62 -3.59 -2.79 4.88
CA LEU A 62 -3.99 -1.83 3.87
C LEU A 62 -5.47 -1.99 3.51
N TYR A 63 -5.91 -3.23 3.24
CA TYR A 63 -7.30 -3.54 2.95
C TYR A 63 -8.23 -3.15 4.10
N SER A 64 -7.84 -3.47 5.33
CA SER A 64 -8.62 -3.13 6.52
C SER A 64 -8.72 -1.61 6.72
N SER A 65 -7.64 -0.88 6.45
CA SER A 65 -7.59 0.59 6.57
C SER A 65 -8.46 1.26 5.50
N HIS A 66 -8.38 0.81 4.24
CA HIS A 66 -9.25 1.27 3.16
C HIS A 66 -10.73 1.02 3.47
N TYR A 67 -11.05 -0.19 3.94
CA TYR A 67 -12.42 -0.55 4.30
C TYR A 67 -12.96 0.33 5.44
N ALA A 68 -12.19 0.50 6.53
CA ALA A 68 -12.60 1.32 7.66
C ALA A 68 -12.77 2.79 7.27
N ALA A 69 -11.84 3.35 6.48
CA ALA A 69 -11.96 4.71 5.95
C ALA A 69 -13.25 4.87 5.13
N GLY A 70 -13.53 3.94 4.22
CA GLY A 70 -14.75 3.97 3.41
C GLY A 70 -16.03 3.93 4.26
N LYS A 71 -16.05 3.14 5.34
CA LYS A 71 -17.19 3.07 6.26
C LYS A 71 -17.42 4.36 7.03
N PHE A 72 -16.39 4.93 7.65
CA PHE A 72 -16.55 6.18 8.37
C PHE A 72 -16.90 7.34 7.42
N LYS A 73 -16.35 7.34 6.20
CA LYS A 73 -16.70 8.32 5.17
C LYS A 73 -18.18 8.34 4.82
N GLN A 74 -18.88 7.20 4.86
CA GLN A 74 -20.31 7.10 4.53
C GLN A 74 -21.20 7.87 5.51
N ASN A 75 -20.74 8.09 6.74
CA ASN A 75 -21.48 8.82 7.77
C ASN A 75 -21.24 10.34 7.73
N ILE A 76 -20.39 10.81 6.81
CA ILE A 76 -19.99 12.22 6.70
C ILE A 76 -20.79 12.86 5.56
N THR A 77 -21.70 13.76 5.93
CA THR A 77 -22.65 14.44 5.03
C THR A 77 -22.46 15.96 5.04
N SER A 78 -21.94 16.54 6.12
CA SER A 78 -21.65 17.97 6.24
C SER A 78 -20.49 18.41 5.33
N ARG A 79 -20.48 19.68 4.95
CA ARG A 79 -19.49 20.27 4.02
C ARG A 79 -18.35 21.00 4.73
N SER A 80 -18.54 21.36 6.00
CA SER A 80 -17.55 21.99 6.86
C SER A 80 -17.53 21.32 8.23
N LEU A 81 -16.44 21.54 8.98
CA LEU A 81 -16.31 20.99 10.35
C LEU A 81 -17.29 21.64 11.34
N THR A 82 -17.68 22.88 11.11
CA THR A 82 -18.64 23.62 11.93
C THR A 82 -20.05 23.06 11.82
N ASP A 83 -20.41 22.53 10.66
CA ASP A 83 -21.71 21.94 10.37
C ASP A 83 -21.86 20.49 10.86
N MET A 84 -20.80 19.88 11.39
CA MET A 84 -20.87 18.51 11.90
C MET A 84 -21.41 18.45 13.33
N ASP A 85 -22.33 17.52 13.56
CA ASP A 85 -22.66 17.07 14.92
C ASP A 85 -21.52 16.26 15.55
N GLU A 86 -21.64 15.95 16.84
CA GLU A 86 -20.58 15.24 17.59
C GLU A 86 -20.25 13.86 17.01
N GLN A 87 -21.27 13.11 16.59
CA GLN A 87 -21.10 11.77 16.04
C GLN A 87 -20.39 11.82 14.68
N GLN A 88 -20.77 12.77 13.84
CA GLN A 88 -20.16 12.99 12.55
C GLN A 88 -18.72 13.49 12.65
N ARG A 89 -18.40 14.34 13.65
CA ARG A 89 -17.00 14.73 13.93
C ARG A 89 -16.15 13.53 14.31
N LEU A 90 -16.70 12.63 15.12
CA LEU A 90 -16.01 11.41 15.53
C LEU A 90 -15.76 10.50 14.32
N ASP A 91 -16.74 10.34 13.44
CA ASP A 91 -16.60 9.56 12.21
C ASP A 91 -15.61 10.21 11.24
N TYR A 92 -15.61 11.55 11.12
CA TYR A 92 -14.59 12.27 10.36
C TYR A 92 -13.18 12.03 10.90
N ALA A 93 -12.97 12.14 12.22
CA ALA A 93 -11.67 11.87 12.83
C ALA A 93 -11.19 10.45 12.57
N ARG A 94 -12.09 9.46 12.63
CA ARG A 94 -11.78 8.05 12.32
C ARG A 94 -11.49 7.84 10.85
N TYR A 95 -12.26 8.46 9.96
CA TYR A 95 -11.98 8.48 8.52
C TYR A 95 -10.55 8.98 8.26
N VAL A 96 -10.19 10.16 8.79
CA VAL A 96 -8.86 10.75 8.61
C VAL A 96 -7.78 9.80 9.13
N TYR A 97 -7.98 9.21 10.30
CA TYR A 97 -7.04 8.24 10.87
C TYR A 97 -6.80 7.05 9.92
N PHE A 98 -7.86 6.41 9.43
CA PHE A 98 -7.72 5.22 8.58
C PHE A 98 -7.25 5.54 7.16
N ASP A 99 -7.65 6.68 6.59
CA ASP A 99 -7.16 7.13 5.28
C ASP A 99 -5.65 7.45 5.33
N LYS A 100 -5.19 8.19 6.36
CA LYS A 100 -3.75 8.44 6.61
C LYS A 100 -2.96 7.13 6.71
N ASN A 101 -3.45 6.22 7.54
CA ASN A 101 -2.86 4.90 7.69
C ASN A 101 -2.87 4.09 6.38
N GLY A 102 -3.91 4.25 5.56
CA GLY A 102 -4.07 3.61 4.26
C GLY A 102 -3.02 4.10 3.26
N PHE A 103 -2.95 5.41 2.99
CA PHE A 103 -2.03 5.90 1.95
C PHE A 103 -0.56 5.75 2.32
N ILE A 104 -0.20 5.79 3.61
CA ILE A 104 1.16 5.48 4.07
C ILE A 104 1.49 4.00 3.78
N ARG A 105 0.54 3.10 4.06
CA ARG A 105 0.69 1.66 3.81
C ARG A 105 0.79 1.30 2.34
N VAL A 106 0.09 2.00 1.43
CA VAL A 106 0.26 1.82 -0.02
C VAL A 106 1.75 1.88 -0.39
N PHE A 107 2.45 2.93 0.02
CA PHE A 107 3.85 3.10 -0.36
C PHE A 107 4.80 2.19 0.41
N SER A 108 4.57 1.99 1.72
CA SER A 108 5.36 1.02 2.49
C SER A 108 5.29 -0.39 1.90
N LEU A 109 4.10 -0.81 1.46
CA LEU A 109 3.89 -2.12 0.86
C LEU A 109 4.53 -2.21 -0.53
N LEU A 110 4.36 -1.19 -1.38
CA LEU A 110 5.04 -1.14 -2.67
C LEU A 110 6.57 -1.23 -2.49
N ASP A 111 7.14 -0.49 -1.54
CA ASP A 111 8.59 -0.52 -1.30
C ASP A 111 9.06 -1.89 -0.79
N LYS A 112 8.30 -2.57 0.09
CA LYS A 112 8.55 -3.98 0.45
C LYS A 112 8.52 -4.91 -0.77
N LEU A 113 7.54 -4.73 -1.67
CA LEU A 113 7.46 -5.49 -2.92
C LEU A 113 8.64 -5.19 -3.85
N GLY A 114 9.10 -3.93 -3.89
CA GLY A 114 10.30 -3.52 -4.61
C GLY A 114 11.54 -4.25 -4.12
N THR A 115 11.74 -4.33 -2.80
CA THR A 115 12.83 -5.12 -2.19
C THR A 115 12.74 -6.59 -2.57
N PHE A 116 11.54 -7.17 -2.51
CA PHE A 116 11.32 -8.56 -2.91
C PHE A 116 11.68 -8.79 -4.39
N LEU A 117 11.21 -7.94 -5.30
CA LEU A 117 11.51 -8.02 -6.74
C LEU A 117 13.00 -7.83 -7.03
N ASN A 118 13.65 -6.90 -6.34
CA ASN A 118 15.07 -6.65 -6.51
C ASN A 118 15.92 -7.88 -6.22
N GLU A 119 15.59 -8.62 -5.16
CA GLU A 119 16.24 -9.88 -4.80
C GLU A 119 15.83 -11.01 -5.75
N LEU A 120 14.53 -11.20 -5.98
CA LEU A 120 14.00 -12.30 -6.80
C LEU A 120 14.59 -12.31 -8.22
N LEU A 121 14.79 -11.12 -8.79
CA LEU A 121 15.25 -10.94 -10.16
C LEU A 121 16.73 -10.50 -10.23
N GLU A 122 17.44 -10.55 -9.10
CA GLU A 122 18.86 -10.16 -8.97
C GLU A 122 19.21 -8.80 -9.62
N LEU A 123 18.32 -7.82 -9.50
CA LEU A 123 18.45 -6.56 -10.22
C LEU A 123 19.61 -5.72 -9.69
N ARG A 124 19.94 -5.84 -8.39
CA ARG A 124 20.98 -5.06 -7.71
C ARG A 124 20.76 -3.54 -7.80
N THR A 125 19.51 -3.11 -7.60
CA THR A 125 19.07 -1.70 -7.63
C THR A 125 19.82 -0.84 -6.62
N GLU A 126 20.20 -1.41 -5.49
CA GLU A 126 20.99 -0.77 -4.44
C GLU A 126 22.35 -0.24 -4.93
N ARG A 127 22.91 -0.82 -5.99
CA ARG A 127 24.16 -0.33 -6.62
C ARG A 127 23.99 1.00 -7.35
N ILE A 128 22.77 1.31 -7.77
CA ILE A 128 22.42 2.58 -8.43
C ILE A 128 21.96 3.59 -7.38
N LYS A 129 21.11 3.14 -6.44
CA LYS A 129 20.57 3.97 -5.37
C LYS A 129 20.41 3.15 -4.10
N PRO A 130 21.17 3.41 -3.02
CA PRO A 130 21.10 2.61 -1.78
C PRO A 130 19.70 2.52 -1.18
N HIS A 131 18.96 3.64 -1.22
CA HIS A 131 17.55 3.71 -0.82
C HIS A 131 16.67 3.90 -2.06
N PHE A 132 16.16 2.79 -2.57
CA PHE A 132 15.32 2.77 -3.76
C PHE A 132 13.85 2.52 -3.43
N SER A 133 12.97 2.96 -4.32
CA SER A 133 11.53 2.70 -4.23
C SER A 133 11.12 1.59 -5.19
N TYR A 134 9.91 1.07 -5.02
CA TYR A 134 9.27 0.22 -6.03
C TYR A 134 9.37 0.77 -7.46
N PHE A 135 9.14 2.07 -7.62
CA PHE A 135 9.18 2.73 -8.92
C PHE A 135 10.59 2.79 -9.52
N THR A 136 11.62 2.80 -8.67
CA THR A 136 13.02 2.70 -9.09
C THR A 136 13.30 1.30 -9.66
N VAL A 137 12.80 0.25 -8.99
CA VAL A 137 12.90 -1.14 -9.47
C VAL A 137 12.22 -1.31 -10.82
N LEU A 138 10.97 -0.83 -10.98
CA LEU A 138 10.26 -0.89 -12.26
C LEU A 138 10.99 -0.18 -13.40
N ARG A 139 11.56 0.98 -13.11
CA ARG A 139 12.36 1.75 -14.07
C ARG A 139 13.57 0.93 -14.53
N GLN A 140 14.29 0.31 -13.59
CA GLN A 140 15.46 -0.50 -13.88
C GLN A 140 15.13 -1.77 -14.68
N MET A 141 14.03 -2.45 -14.34
CA MET A 141 13.54 -3.60 -15.10
C MET A 141 13.30 -3.22 -16.57
N ARG A 142 12.66 -2.06 -16.80
CA ARG A 142 12.40 -1.52 -18.14
C ARG A 142 13.68 -1.14 -18.87
N GLU A 143 14.57 -0.38 -18.23
CA GLU A 143 15.82 0.09 -18.85
C GLU A 143 16.77 -1.05 -19.23
N ARG A 144 16.77 -2.15 -18.47
CA ARG A 144 17.59 -3.33 -18.77
C ARG A 144 16.90 -4.36 -19.68
N GLY A 145 15.62 -4.16 -20.01
CA GLY A 145 14.84 -5.12 -20.80
C GLY A 145 14.69 -6.50 -20.14
N LEU A 146 14.81 -6.58 -18.81
CA LEU A 146 14.74 -7.84 -18.06
C LEU A 146 13.28 -8.26 -17.83
N HIS A 147 13.02 -9.58 -17.86
CA HIS A 147 11.72 -10.18 -17.55
C HIS A 147 10.53 -9.46 -18.22
N PRO A 148 10.50 -9.28 -19.56
CA PRO A 148 9.49 -8.47 -20.25
C PRO A 148 8.05 -8.90 -19.96
N GLU A 149 7.85 -10.20 -19.74
CA GLU A 149 6.59 -10.83 -19.33
C GLU A 149 6.02 -10.36 -17.99
N LEU A 150 6.86 -9.80 -17.10
CA LEU A 150 6.47 -9.16 -15.85
C LEU A 150 6.59 -7.63 -15.95
N THR A 151 7.67 -7.14 -16.56
CA THR A 151 7.97 -5.71 -16.67
C THR A 151 6.89 -4.94 -17.42
N LYS A 152 6.38 -5.46 -18.53
CA LYS A 152 5.33 -4.81 -19.32
C LYS A 152 4.03 -4.60 -18.52
N PRO A 153 3.39 -5.65 -17.96
CA PRO A 153 2.14 -5.47 -17.22
C PRO A 153 2.31 -4.62 -15.95
N LEU A 154 3.44 -4.68 -15.26
CA LEU A 154 3.70 -3.79 -14.11
C LEU A 154 3.82 -2.31 -14.51
N ASN A 155 4.44 -2.02 -15.67
CA ASN A 155 4.52 -0.64 -16.17
C ASN A 155 3.14 -0.14 -16.65
N GLU A 156 2.36 -0.97 -17.34
CA GLU A 156 0.99 -0.62 -17.77
C GLU A 156 0.10 -0.30 -16.56
N LEU A 157 0.16 -1.14 -15.52
CA LEU A 157 -0.54 -0.90 -14.25
C LEU A 157 -0.10 0.43 -13.61
N LYS A 158 1.21 0.67 -13.50
CA LYS A 158 1.77 1.92 -12.98
C LYS A 158 1.22 3.15 -13.72
N GLU A 159 1.19 3.12 -15.05
CA GLU A 159 0.69 4.25 -15.83
C GLU A 159 -0.82 4.45 -15.66
N SER A 160 -1.60 3.36 -15.56
CA SER A 160 -3.05 3.45 -15.32
C SER A 160 -3.42 4.10 -13.98
N CYS A 161 -2.57 3.97 -12.95
CA CYS A 161 -2.78 4.54 -11.62
C CYS A 161 -1.99 5.83 -11.34
N LYS A 162 -1.34 6.41 -12.36
CA LYS A 162 -0.31 7.46 -12.20
C LYS A 162 -0.79 8.68 -11.43
N GLU A 163 -1.92 9.26 -11.83
CA GLU A 163 -2.42 10.52 -11.26
C GLU A 163 -2.82 10.37 -9.78
N SER A 164 -3.60 9.33 -9.47
CA SER A 164 -3.97 9.01 -8.09
C SER A 164 -2.76 8.71 -7.21
N THR A 165 -1.80 7.94 -7.72
CA THR A 165 -0.57 7.63 -6.99
C THR A 165 0.29 8.87 -6.75
N HIS A 166 0.30 9.82 -7.69
CA HIS A 166 0.98 11.11 -7.53
C HIS A 166 0.31 11.97 -6.44
N ARG A 167 -1.02 12.02 -6.40
CA ARG A 167 -1.76 12.70 -5.32
C ARG A 167 -1.50 12.05 -3.96
N LEU A 168 -1.64 10.72 -3.85
CA LEU A 168 -1.31 9.99 -2.62
C LEU A 168 0.12 10.24 -2.16
N ARG A 169 1.10 10.28 -3.09
CA ARG A 169 2.50 10.53 -2.75
C ARG A 169 2.68 11.92 -2.16
N ARG A 170 2.05 12.94 -2.75
CA ARG A 170 2.08 14.30 -2.22
C ARG A 170 1.47 14.37 -0.82
N ARG A 171 0.27 13.79 -0.64
CA ARG A 171 -0.40 13.71 0.68
C ARG A 171 0.50 13.05 1.72
N ARG A 172 1.10 11.90 1.39
CA ARG A 172 2.03 11.18 2.27
C ARG A 172 3.28 11.98 2.63
N ASN A 173 3.87 12.68 1.66
CA ASN A 173 5.05 13.50 1.95
C ASN A 173 4.69 14.67 2.86
N THR A 174 3.57 15.34 2.59
CA THR A 174 3.04 16.42 3.43
C THR A 174 2.75 15.94 4.85
N GLU A 175 2.10 14.78 5.00
CA GLU A 175 1.81 14.20 6.32
C GLU A 175 3.10 13.86 7.10
N ILE A 176 4.08 13.23 6.44
CA ILE A 176 5.38 12.93 7.07
C ILE A 176 6.10 14.23 7.45
N HIS A 177 6.00 15.28 6.64
CA HIS A 177 6.54 16.59 7.00
C HIS A 177 5.85 17.12 8.26
N TYR A 178 4.53 17.15 8.32
CA TYR A 178 3.79 17.62 9.48
C TYR A 178 4.12 16.83 10.75
N MET A 179 4.11 15.49 10.71
CA MET A 179 4.51 14.66 11.85
C MET A 179 5.94 14.95 12.35
N ASN A 180 6.83 15.42 11.48
CA ASN A 180 8.21 15.76 11.84
C ASN A 180 8.39 17.23 12.26
N SER A 181 7.48 18.13 11.88
CA SER A 181 7.53 19.58 12.17
C SER A 181 6.48 20.07 13.18
N GLU A 182 5.66 19.14 13.72
CA GLU A 182 4.43 19.34 14.52
C GLU A 182 4.43 20.62 15.39
N MET A 183 5.43 20.84 16.25
CA MET A 183 5.36 21.98 17.18
C MET A 183 5.60 23.37 16.56
N GLN A 184 6.35 23.50 15.46
CA GLN A 184 6.64 24.81 14.87
C GLN A 184 5.62 25.22 13.80
N ASP A 185 5.03 24.28 13.09
CA ASP A 185 4.03 24.56 12.04
C ASP A 185 2.63 24.80 12.61
N ASP A 186 2.25 24.16 13.72
CA ASP A 186 0.94 24.35 14.37
C ASP A 186 0.71 25.80 14.81
N LEU A 187 1.77 26.47 15.30
CA LEU A 187 1.75 27.90 15.64
C LEU A 187 1.54 28.80 14.41
N VAL A 188 2.13 28.44 13.27
CA VAL A 188 2.03 29.21 12.02
C VAL A 188 0.68 28.99 11.34
N GLN A 189 0.11 27.78 11.42
CA GLN A 189 -1.23 27.48 10.88
C GLN A 189 -2.36 28.11 11.70
N GLN A 190 -2.30 28.05 13.05
CA GLN A 190 -3.29 28.75 13.89
C GLN A 190 -3.35 30.25 13.59
N THR A 191 -2.20 30.86 13.32
CA THR A 191 -2.12 32.30 13.01
C THR A 191 -2.67 32.63 11.62
N ARG A 192 -2.63 31.69 10.66
CA ARG A 192 -3.13 31.89 9.28
C ARG A 192 -4.61 31.57 9.09
N MET A 193 -5.20 30.73 9.93
CA MET A 193 -6.61 30.29 9.79
C MET A 193 -7.59 31.02 10.71
N TYR A 194 -7.15 32.07 11.42
CA TYR A 194 -8.03 32.86 12.28
C TYR A 194 -9.09 33.59 11.43
N GLY A 195 -10.35 33.10 11.48
CA GLY A 195 -11.50 33.73 10.85
C GLY A 195 -12.00 33.13 9.53
N GLN A 196 -11.43 32.02 9.04
CA GLN A 196 -11.95 31.31 7.85
C GLN A 196 -12.59 29.97 8.22
N GLU A 197 -13.76 29.70 7.65
CA GLU A 197 -14.43 28.40 7.77
C GLU A 197 -13.58 27.30 7.13
N ILE A 198 -13.24 26.27 7.91
CA ILE A 198 -12.46 25.14 7.42
C ILE A 198 -13.40 24.22 6.64
N MET A 199 -13.43 24.42 5.32
CA MET A 199 -14.11 23.53 4.38
C MET A 199 -13.45 22.16 4.39
N LEU A 200 -14.26 21.11 4.28
CA LEU A 200 -13.74 19.76 4.15
C LEU A 200 -13.01 19.60 2.81
N GLU A 201 -11.90 18.86 2.86
CA GLU A 201 -11.25 18.38 1.65
C GLU A 201 -12.19 17.47 0.86
N ASN A 202 -11.92 17.28 -0.44
CA ASN A 202 -12.74 16.40 -1.28
C ASN A 202 -12.54 14.92 -0.87
N LEU A 203 -13.37 14.44 0.06
CA LEU A 203 -13.28 13.09 0.62
C LEU A 203 -13.55 12.00 -0.42
N ASP A 204 -14.40 12.27 -1.41
CA ASP A 204 -14.64 11.34 -2.52
C ASP A 204 -13.35 11.12 -3.32
N GLN A 205 -12.68 12.20 -3.71
CA GLN A 205 -11.42 12.11 -4.46
C GLN A 205 -10.32 11.42 -3.66
N GLN A 206 -10.27 11.62 -2.35
CA GLN A 206 -9.32 10.95 -1.46
C GLN A 206 -9.57 9.46 -1.38
N MET A 207 -10.84 9.06 -1.25
CA MET A 207 -11.22 7.65 -1.26
C MET A 207 -10.98 6.99 -2.62
N ASP A 208 -11.23 7.68 -3.73
CA ASP A 208 -10.91 7.20 -5.07
C ASP A 208 -9.41 7.00 -5.24
N ASP A 209 -8.60 7.95 -4.74
CA ASP A 209 -7.15 7.84 -4.78
C ASP A 209 -6.65 6.66 -3.94
N LEU A 210 -7.17 6.48 -2.72
CA LEU A 210 -6.81 5.36 -1.86
C LEU A 210 -7.24 4.01 -2.49
N THR A 211 -8.41 3.97 -3.12
CA THR A 211 -8.91 2.80 -3.86
C THR A 211 -7.99 2.46 -5.03
N ALA A 212 -7.55 3.45 -5.80
CA ALA A 212 -6.57 3.25 -6.87
C ALA A 212 -5.21 2.78 -6.31
N GLY A 213 -4.79 3.28 -5.14
CA GLY A 213 -3.60 2.83 -4.44
C GLY A 213 -3.68 1.37 -3.99
N LEU A 214 -4.80 0.95 -3.40
CA LEU A 214 -5.08 -0.45 -3.07
C LEU A 214 -5.06 -1.32 -4.33
N HIS A 215 -5.75 -0.91 -5.39
CA HIS A 215 -5.78 -1.62 -6.66
C HIS A 215 -4.38 -1.83 -7.23
N MET A 216 -3.59 -0.76 -7.35
CA MET A 216 -2.21 -0.82 -7.85
C MET A 216 -1.38 -1.80 -7.02
N THR A 217 -1.52 -1.75 -5.70
CA THR A 217 -0.75 -2.57 -4.78
C THR A 217 -1.11 -4.06 -4.90
N THR A 218 -2.41 -4.38 -4.86
CA THR A 218 -2.94 -5.74 -5.02
C THR A 218 -2.54 -6.33 -6.37
N GLN A 219 -2.73 -5.60 -7.47
CA GLN A 219 -2.38 -6.09 -8.81
C GLN A 219 -0.86 -6.25 -8.98
N SER A 220 -0.04 -5.37 -8.38
CA SER A 220 1.41 -5.50 -8.42
C SER A 220 1.90 -6.76 -7.70
N ILE A 221 1.33 -7.07 -6.51
CA ILE A 221 1.62 -8.32 -5.80
C ILE A 221 1.17 -9.51 -6.65
N ARG A 222 -0.06 -9.50 -7.16
CA ARG A 222 -0.62 -10.59 -7.97
C ARG A 222 0.27 -10.92 -9.17
N LEU A 223 0.63 -9.92 -9.96
CA LEU A 223 1.51 -10.08 -11.13
C LEU A 223 2.88 -10.64 -10.72
N THR A 224 3.46 -10.11 -9.64
CA THR A 224 4.76 -10.53 -9.12
C THR A 224 4.75 -11.98 -8.64
N PHE A 225 3.76 -12.38 -7.84
CA PHE A 225 3.73 -13.71 -7.24
C PHE A 225 3.29 -14.79 -8.23
N ARG A 226 2.40 -14.47 -9.19
CA ARG A 226 2.16 -15.35 -10.35
C ARG A 226 3.45 -15.56 -11.17
N TYR A 227 4.27 -14.52 -11.29
CA TYR A 227 5.58 -14.66 -11.94
C TYR A 227 6.55 -15.51 -11.14
N ALA A 228 6.62 -15.26 -9.83
CA ALA A 228 7.50 -15.99 -8.92
C ALA A 228 7.14 -17.48 -8.81
N GLU A 229 5.85 -17.85 -8.78
CA GLU A 229 5.40 -19.24 -8.85
C GLU A 229 5.88 -19.91 -10.16
N ARG A 230 5.82 -19.22 -11.30
CA ARG A 230 6.36 -19.75 -12.57
C ARG A 230 7.87 -19.97 -12.52
N LEU A 231 8.62 -19.07 -11.87
CA LEU A 231 10.07 -19.25 -11.68
C LEU A 231 10.38 -20.44 -10.76
N LEU A 232 9.60 -20.62 -9.69
CA LEU A 232 9.74 -21.76 -8.78
C LEU A 232 9.51 -23.11 -9.46
N HIS A 233 8.62 -23.19 -10.44
CA HIS A 233 8.30 -24.44 -11.15
C HIS A 233 9.22 -24.72 -12.34
N ARG A 234 10.02 -23.74 -12.78
CA ARG A 234 10.99 -23.91 -13.87
C ARG A 234 12.36 -24.41 -13.38
N ASN A 235 12.60 -24.38 -12.07
CA ASN A 235 13.83 -24.79 -11.40
C ASN A 235 13.60 -26.00 -10.47
#